data_AF-A0A2E1JMA9-F1
#
_entry.id   AF-A0A2E1JMA9-F1
#
_cell.length_a   1.000
_cell.length_b   1.000
_cell.length_c   1.000
_cell.angle_alpha   90.00
_cell.angle_beta   90.00
_cell.angle_gamma   90.00
#
_symmetry.space_group_name_H-M   'P 1'
#
loop_
_entity.id
_entity.type
_entity.pdbx_description
1 polymer ?
#
loop_
_entity_poly.entity_id
_entity_poly.type
_entity_poly.pdbx_seq_one_letter_code
_entity_poly.pdbx_strand_id
1 'polypeptide(L)'
;MINKIYSFVVLFSFLFLSAYTYADFDNKCSVIITKRLQNSLDPYNYAIEKIVQCKKYDILSVTSFLEADVSKVYITDLIQNFCMFNHEIITLIDNDTSNLSCVHRGTRRVERALN
;
A
#
# COMPACT_ATOMS: atom_id res chain seq x y z
N MET A 1 7.91 -25.98 -45.21
CA MET A 1 8.77 -25.60 -44.05
C MET A 1 8.27 -24.34 -43.33
N ILE A 2 7.82 -23.31 -44.06
CA ILE A 2 7.26 -22.04 -43.53
C ILE A 2 6.09 -22.19 -42.55
N ASN A 3 5.12 -23.10 -42.77
CA ASN A 3 3.98 -23.28 -41.85
C ASN A 3 4.37 -23.81 -40.47
N LYS A 4 5.44 -24.62 -40.37
CA LYS A 4 5.94 -25.10 -39.07
C LYS A 4 6.60 -23.98 -38.27
N ILE A 5 7.26 -23.04 -38.94
CA ILE A 5 7.90 -21.88 -38.32
C ILE A 5 6.83 -20.92 -37.79
N TYR A 6 5.78 -20.64 -38.57
CA TYR A 6 4.65 -19.81 -38.11
C TYR A 6 3.94 -20.43 -36.90
N SER A 7 3.69 -21.74 -36.93
CA SER A 7 3.10 -22.45 -35.79
C SER A 7 3.97 -22.35 -34.53
N PHE A 8 5.30 -22.40 -34.69
CA PHE A 8 6.23 -22.29 -33.57
C PHE A 8 6.30 -20.87 -33.00
N VAL A 9 6.27 -19.85 -33.86
CA VAL A 9 6.25 -18.44 -33.46
C VAL A 9 4.96 -18.07 -32.72
N VAL A 10 3.80 -18.56 -33.18
CA VAL A 10 2.51 -18.35 -32.50
C VAL A 10 2.52 -19.02 -31.12
N LEU A 11 2.97 -20.27 -31.03
CA LEU A 11 3.07 -21.01 -29.76
C LEU A 11 4.00 -20.32 -28.76
N PHE A 12 5.13 -19.80 -29.23
CA PHE A 12 6.07 -19.06 -28.39
C PHE A 12 5.48 -17.73 -27.91
N SER A 13 4.74 -17.00 -28.74
CA SER A 13 4.10 -15.74 -28.31
C SER A 13 3.04 -15.94 -27.23
N PHE A 14 2.30 -17.06 -27.26
CA PHE A 14 1.31 -17.39 -26.23
C PHE A 14 1.94 -17.73 -24.87
N LEU A 15 3.13 -18.36 -24.87
CA LEU A 15 3.86 -18.66 -23.64
C LEU A 15 4.42 -17.42 -22.95
N PHE A 16 4.77 -16.37 -23.71
CA PHE A 16 5.20 -15.10 -23.12
C PHE A 16 4.05 -14.30 -22.52
N LEU A 17 2.83 -14.41 -23.06
CA LEU A 17 1.68 -13.63 -22.58
C LEU A 17 1.20 -14.08 -21.18
N SER A 18 1.39 -15.35 -20.80
CA SER A 18 0.98 -15.87 -19.49
C SER A 18 1.91 -15.48 -18.33
N ALA A 19 3.08 -14.90 -18.60
CA ALA A 19 4.05 -14.57 -17.55
C ALA A 19 3.77 -13.23 -16.83
N TYR A 20 2.78 -12.45 -17.27
CA TYR A 20 2.58 -11.07 -16.82
C TYR A 20 1.44 -10.87 -15.81
N THR A 21 0.76 -11.93 -15.36
CA THR A 21 -0.43 -11.79 -14.49
C THR A 21 -0.28 -12.56 -13.18
N TYR A 22 0.77 -12.29 -12.42
CA TYR A 22 0.81 -12.58 -10.98
C TYR A 22 0.94 -11.25 -10.24
N ALA A 23 -0.20 -10.63 -9.93
CA ALA A 23 -0.26 -9.60 -8.91
C ALA A 23 -0.36 -10.34 -7.56
N ASP A 24 0.75 -10.37 -6.83
CA ASP A 24 0.84 -10.94 -5.48
C ASP A 24 0.22 -9.95 -4.49
N PHE A 25 -1.11 -10.04 -4.29
CA PHE A 25 -1.85 -9.25 -3.31
C PHE A 25 -1.79 -9.85 -1.90
N ASP A 26 -1.09 -10.97 -1.69
CA ASP A 26 -1.09 -11.68 -0.41
C ASP A 26 -0.11 -11.06 0.61
N ASN A 27 0.83 -10.23 0.17
CA ASN A 27 1.75 -9.56 1.08
C ASN A 27 1.07 -8.37 1.78
N LYS A 28 0.72 -8.60 3.05
CA LYS A 28 0.17 -7.58 3.95
C LYS A 28 1.29 -6.86 4.70
N CYS A 29 1.33 -5.54 4.59
CA CYS A 29 2.18 -4.69 5.41
C CYS A 29 1.36 -4.11 6.57
N SER A 30 1.56 -4.63 7.79
CA SER A 30 0.79 -4.23 8.98
C SER A 30 1.55 -3.21 9.82
N VAL A 31 0.90 -2.09 10.14
CA VAL A 31 1.50 -0.99 10.92
C VAL A 31 0.57 -0.60 12.07
N ILE A 32 1.14 -0.34 13.25
CA ILE A 32 0.39 0.04 14.44
C ILE A 32 0.81 1.46 14.86
N ILE A 33 -0.17 2.32 15.11
CA ILE A 33 0.01 3.66 15.66
C ILE A 33 -0.53 3.67 17.08
N THR A 34 0.32 3.89 18.08
CA THR A 34 -0.09 3.93 19.48
C THR A 34 0.77 4.88 20.31
N LYS A 35 0.17 5.51 21.33
CA LYS A 35 0.88 6.37 22.30
C LYS A 35 1.92 5.59 23.13
N ARG A 36 1.83 4.25 23.20
CA ARG A 36 2.65 3.39 24.07
C ARG A 36 3.97 2.92 23.44
N LEU A 37 4.34 3.38 22.25
CA LEU A 37 5.62 3.02 21.64
C LEU A 37 6.78 3.55 22.50
N GLN A 38 7.71 2.67 22.87
CA GLN A 38 8.82 2.98 23.80
C GLN A 38 9.99 3.76 23.18
N ASN A 39 9.88 4.16 21.91
CA ASN A 39 10.93 4.92 21.20
C ASN A 39 10.69 6.42 21.33
N SER A 40 11.76 7.21 21.20
CA SER A 40 11.75 8.69 21.26
C SER A 40 11.08 9.37 20.05
N LEU A 41 10.68 8.59 19.04
CA LEU A 41 9.96 9.10 17.86
C LEU A 41 8.48 9.23 18.16
N ASP A 42 7.91 10.34 17.70
CA ASP A 42 6.45 10.52 17.64
C ASP A 42 5.78 9.30 16.97
N PRO A 43 4.65 8.78 17.50
CA PRO A 43 3.98 7.59 16.99
C PRO A 43 3.66 7.63 15.49
N TYR A 44 3.43 8.82 14.93
CA TYR A 44 3.16 8.97 13.51
C TYR A 44 4.43 8.73 12.68
N ASN A 45 5.53 9.38 13.04
CA ASN A 45 6.80 9.23 12.34
C ASN A 45 7.30 7.77 12.37
N TYR A 46 7.13 7.08 13.50
CA TYR A 46 7.41 5.64 13.59
C TYR A 46 6.59 4.83 12.57
N ALA A 47 5.31 5.14 12.41
CA ALA A 47 4.47 4.48 11.43
C ALA A 47 4.94 4.76 9.99
N ILE A 48 5.31 6.01 9.67
CA ILE A 48 5.87 6.36 8.37
C ILE A 48 7.13 5.55 8.05
N GLU A 49 8.06 5.43 9.00
CA GLU A 49 9.29 4.65 8.81
C GLU A 49 8.99 3.18 8.48
N LYS A 50 7.96 2.60 9.09
CA LYS A 50 7.51 1.24 8.77
C LYS A 50 6.84 1.15 7.41
N ILE A 51 6.02 2.14 7.05
CA ILE A 51 5.31 2.16 5.76
C ILE A 51 6.29 2.28 4.60
N VAL A 52 7.37 3.06 4.74
CA VAL A 52 8.39 3.22 3.70
C VAL A 52 9.15 1.92 3.42
N GLN A 53 9.13 0.95 4.36
CA GLN A 53 9.72 -0.38 4.18
C GLN A 53 8.78 -1.36 3.46
N CYS A 54 7.50 -1.03 3.29
CA CYS A 54 6.53 -1.86 2.56
C CYS A 54 6.83 -1.85 1.05
N LYS A 55 6.49 -2.93 0.34
CA LYS A 55 6.64 -3.00 -1.11
C LYS A 55 5.42 -2.41 -1.79
N LYS A 56 5.65 -1.84 -2.97
CA LYS A 56 4.56 -1.39 -3.85
C LYS A 56 3.61 -2.56 -4.14
N TYR A 57 2.31 -2.26 -4.09
CA TYR A 57 1.18 -3.19 -4.24
C TYR A 57 0.88 -4.09 -3.03
N ASP A 58 1.67 -4.03 -1.95
CA ASP A 58 1.30 -4.67 -0.69
C ASP A 58 -0.02 -4.10 -0.15
N ILE A 59 -0.77 -4.91 0.59
CA ILE A 59 -1.94 -4.41 1.34
C ILE A 59 -1.44 -3.72 2.60
N LEU A 60 -1.49 -2.39 2.60
CA LEU A 60 -1.17 -1.57 3.75
C LEU A 60 -2.33 -1.61 4.74
N SER A 61 -2.11 -2.20 5.91
CA SER A 61 -3.08 -2.35 6.99
C SER A 61 -2.60 -1.59 8.22
N VAL A 62 -3.20 -0.45 8.49
CA VAL A 62 -2.82 0.41 9.61
C VAL A 62 -3.89 0.37 10.69
N THR A 63 -3.49 0.07 11.91
CA THR A 63 -4.36 0.13 13.10
C THR A 63 -3.87 1.21 14.04
N SER A 64 -4.75 2.13 14.42
CA SER A 64 -4.48 3.25 15.30
C SER A 64 -5.28 3.12 16.60
N PHE A 65 -4.56 3.18 17.72
CA PHE A 65 -5.09 3.22 19.09
C PHE A 65 -5.02 4.65 19.67
N LEU A 66 -5.10 5.66 18.81
CA LEU A 66 -5.14 7.06 19.21
C LEU A 66 -6.60 7.50 19.33
N GLU A 67 -6.80 8.72 19.84
CA GLU A 67 -8.12 9.35 19.84
C GLU A 67 -8.62 9.54 18.40
N ALA A 68 -9.94 9.43 18.21
CA ALA A 68 -10.55 9.38 16.88
C ALA A 68 -10.21 10.59 15.99
N ASP A 69 -10.09 11.78 16.57
CA ASP A 69 -9.71 13.00 15.87
C ASP A 69 -8.26 12.95 15.37
N VAL A 70 -7.33 12.49 16.22
CA VAL A 70 -5.92 12.29 15.84
C VAL A 70 -5.79 11.16 14.80
N SER A 71 -6.47 10.03 15.01
CA SER A 71 -6.50 8.92 14.07
C SER A 71 -7.04 9.34 12.71
N LYS A 72 -8.08 10.18 12.67
CA LYS A 72 -8.65 10.71 11.42
C LYS A 72 -7.63 11.53 10.64
N VAL A 73 -6.89 12.42 11.30
CA VAL A 73 -5.85 13.23 10.66
C VAL A 73 -4.76 12.33 10.07
N TYR A 74 -4.24 11.39 10.86
CA TYR A 74 -3.16 10.50 10.41
C TYR A 74 -3.61 9.56 9.30
N ILE A 75 -4.76 8.90 9.44
CA ILE A 75 -5.28 8.01 8.39
C ILE A 75 -5.53 8.78 7.08
N THR A 76 -6.03 10.03 7.17
CA THR A 76 -6.22 10.87 5.98
C THR A 76 -4.89 11.18 5.29
N ASP A 77 -3.85 11.54 6.05
CA ASP A 77 -2.52 11.78 5.49
C ASP A 77 -1.94 10.52 4.85
N LEU A 78 -2.09 9.36 5.51
CA LEU A 78 -1.65 8.08 4.98
C LEU A 78 -2.35 7.70 3.66
N ILE A 79 -3.65 7.96 3.56
CA ILE A 79 -4.42 7.76 2.34
C ILE A 79 -3.86 8.63 1.21
N GLN A 80 -3.64 9.91 1.49
CA GLN A 80 -3.10 10.84 0.50
C GLN A 80 -1.72 10.43 0.01
N ASN A 81 -0.87 10.00 0.93
CA ASN A 81 0.55 9.82 0.67
C ASN A 81 0.96 8.42 0.24
N PHE A 82 0.24 7.37 0.64
CA PHE A 82 0.67 5.98 0.47
C PHE A 82 -0.35 5.05 -0.18
N CYS A 83 -1.62 5.43 -0.29
CA CYS A 83 -2.64 4.57 -0.92
C CYS A 83 -2.80 4.82 -2.43
N MET A 84 -3.19 3.78 -3.15
CA MET A 84 -3.61 3.85 -4.56
C MET A 84 -5.12 4.12 -4.66
N PHE A 85 -5.50 5.32 -5.08
CA PHE A 85 -6.91 5.76 -5.18
C PHE A 85 -7.75 5.03 -6.22
N ASN A 86 -7.12 4.33 -7.17
CA ASN A 86 -7.81 3.51 -8.15
C ASN A 86 -8.14 2.09 -7.62
N HIS A 87 -7.80 1.81 -6.36
CA HIS A 87 -8.18 0.60 -5.66
C HIS A 87 -9.08 0.95 -4.48
N GLU A 88 -9.77 -0.06 -3.94
CA GLU A 88 -10.62 0.12 -2.77
C GLU A 88 -9.79 0.57 -1.55
N ILE A 89 -10.33 1.52 -0.81
CA ILE A 89 -9.76 2.03 0.44
C ILE A 89 -10.83 1.83 1.51
N ILE A 90 -10.49 1.02 2.51
CA ILE A 90 -11.38 0.72 3.64
C ILE A 90 -10.87 1.48 4.85
N THR A 91 -11.72 2.28 5.46
CA THR A 91 -11.41 3.02 6.69
C THR A 91 -12.51 2.83 7.71
N LEU A 92 -12.12 2.58 8.95
CA LEU A 92 -13.00 2.62 10.11
C LEU A 92 -12.39 3.60 11.10
N ILE A 93 -13.09 4.68 11.44
CA ILE A 93 -12.66 5.62 12.48
C ILE A 93 -13.62 5.46 13.65
N ASP A 94 -13.08 5.07 14.79
CA ASP A 94 -13.83 4.85 16.03
C ASP A 94 -13.06 5.45 17.21
N ASN A 95 -13.73 5.63 18.33
CA ASN A 95 -13.19 6.19 19.56
C ASN A 95 -12.12 5.29 20.20
N ASP A 96 -12.25 3.97 20.04
CA ASP A 96 -11.36 2.99 20.66
C ASP A 96 -10.23 2.56 19.71
N THR A 97 -10.58 2.21 18.47
CA THR A 97 -9.63 1.72 17.47
C THR A 97 -10.02 2.15 16.07
N SER A 98 -9.09 2.79 15.37
CA SER A 98 -9.27 3.17 13.97
C SER A 98 -8.43 2.29 13.06
N ASN A 99 -8.96 1.90 11.90
CA ASN A 99 -8.30 1.03 10.94
C ASN A 99 -8.30 1.64 9.53
N LEU A 100 -7.23 1.38 8.78
CA LEU A 100 -7.08 1.68 7.36
C LEU A 100 -6.57 0.42 6.66
N SER A 101 -7.19 0.06 5.55
CA SER A 101 -6.70 -0.94 4.61
C SER A 101 -6.72 -0.37 3.20
N CYS A 102 -5.58 -0.39 2.51
CA CYS A 102 -5.48 0.06 1.13
C CYS A 102 -4.32 -0.60 0.38
N VAL A 103 -4.34 -0.54 -0.95
CA VAL A 103 -3.20 -0.96 -1.76
C VAL A 103 -2.09 0.09 -1.70
N HIS A 104 -0.89 -0.32 -1.29
CA HIS A 104 0.27 0.56 -1.14
C HIS A 104 0.82 1.00 -2.50
N ARG A 105 1.02 2.30 -2.71
CA ARG A 105 1.55 2.84 -3.97
C ARG A 105 3.08 2.66 -4.13
N GLY A 106 3.80 2.33 -3.05
CA GLY A 106 5.24 2.44 -2.96
C GLY A 106 5.68 3.80 -2.40
N THR A 107 6.38 4.60 -3.18
CA THR A 107 6.96 5.86 -2.68
C THR A 107 5.92 6.90 -2.28
N ARG A 108 6.22 7.64 -1.20
CA ARG A 108 5.42 8.79 -0.72
C ARG A 108 5.17 9.76 -1.86
N ARG A 109 3.97 10.34 -1.93
CA ARG A 109 3.74 11.47 -2.85
C ARG A 109 4.67 12.62 -2.49
N VAL A 110 5.35 13.15 -3.51
CA VAL A 110 6.07 14.42 -3.37
C VAL A 110 5.01 15.48 -3.11
N GLU A 111 5.13 16.20 -2.01
CA GLU A 111 4.30 17.38 -1.78
C GLU A 111 4.48 18.33 -2.97
N ARG A 112 3.38 18.77 -3.56
CA ARG A 112 3.46 19.78 -4.61
C ARG A 112 4.07 21.03 -3.97
N ALA A 113 5.22 21.48 -4.48
CA ALA A 113 5.73 22.79 -4.15
C ALA A 113 4.63 23.82 -4.48
N LEU A 114 4.23 24.60 -3.49
CA LEU A 114 3.41 25.79 -3.72
C LEU A 114 4.34 26.83 -4.36
N ASN A 115 4.33 26.88 -5.69
CA ASN A 115 4.94 27.97 -6.45
C ASN A 115 4.03 29.20 -6.44
#